data_AF-A0A9D3WXH1-F1
#
_entry.id   AF-A0A9D3WXH1-F1
#
_cell.length_a   1.000
_cell.length_b   1.000
_cell.length_c   1.000
_cell.angle_alpha   90.00
_cell.angle_beta   90.00
_cell.angle_gamma   90.00
#
_symmetry.space_group_name_H-M   'P 1'
#
loop_
_entity.id
_entity.type
_entity.pdbx_description
1 polymer ?
#
loop_
_entity_poly.entity_id
_entity_poly.type
_entity_poly.pdbx_seq_one_letter_code
_entity_poly.pdbx_strand_id
1 'polypeptide(L)'
;SLLCHLLSSSEWGANKVGTGTFISALGYTSADYYSKLVKNIVLSLVTELKGNQFNGFNVQGRVSDDHVNVVSLFCVPLITLPDVTPLLEALLTYHGGGSQEVLSSEFLEAVNETFLKKKIALSESAILSLWLRHLPSLEKATLHLFGRLISTQTSSLEEVACIIKESLLPQAACHPPIFRIVDEIFKNALMETGGTPEVMTIIQVFTQCFVQAHQKDNKQHKFPLKAYFPHHHQHLVIALLKHPFDLPATLWSQHLKYITDMLKAIIEDKSIRSYTDLFESWFLFVHFGEWVDIAVEQLLKSEDESSDTFLWLLAFYYNPHSDKEQRTQILVEARAVYDRLMMLFSCTTLSITDLQAAAGTKTDKRQPCTKHLVRHLLISFLLFSSGGHKIAQEFISHVILASNTTNEVFGLLIRTAYRFNQLGLKNQRVVKLVNELLQELRFMD
;
A
#
# COMPACT_ATOMS: atom_id res chain seq x y z
N SER A 1 19.74 34.88 0.51
CA SER A 1 19.16 33.74 1.23
C SER A 1 18.98 34.11 2.70
N LEU A 2 17.87 33.72 3.34
CA LEU A 2 17.54 34.00 4.75
C LEU A 2 18.69 33.60 5.71
N LEU A 3 19.46 32.57 5.33
CA LEU A 3 20.63 32.07 6.05
C LEU A 3 21.80 33.09 6.03
N CYS A 4 22.00 33.82 4.92
CA CYS A 4 22.94 34.95 4.87
C CYS A 4 22.50 36.08 5.79
N HIS A 5 21.18 36.31 5.93
CA HIS A 5 20.64 37.32 6.84
C HIS A 5 20.81 36.90 8.31
N LEU A 6 20.56 35.63 8.65
CA LEU A 6 20.75 35.08 10.01
C LEU A 6 22.22 35.06 10.43
N LEU A 7 23.13 34.67 9.53
CA LEU A 7 24.57 34.75 9.78
C LEU A 7 25.04 36.20 9.94
N SER A 8 24.43 37.15 9.20
CA SER A 8 24.72 38.58 9.31
C SER A 8 24.11 39.30 10.51
N SER A 9 23.24 38.64 11.29
CA SER A 9 22.56 39.19 12.47
C SER A 9 23.04 38.62 13.80
N SER A 10 23.89 37.58 13.79
CA SER A 10 24.66 37.17 14.97
C SER A 10 25.72 38.23 15.31
N GLU A 11 26.34 38.20 16.50
CA GLU A 11 27.39 39.14 16.93
C GLU A 11 28.57 39.31 15.93
N TRP A 12 28.68 38.41 14.94
CA TRP A 12 29.57 38.56 13.78
C TRP A 12 29.23 39.74 12.84
N GLY A 13 28.01 40.27 12.90
CA GLY A 13 27.50 41.36 12.07
C GLY A 13 28.06 42.75 12.42
N ALA A 14 28.80 42.89 13.51
CA ALA A 14 29.39 44.16 13.93
C ALA A 14 30.51 44.67 12.99
N ASN A 15 31.08 43.82 12.13
CA ASN A 15 32.18 44.16 11.21
C ASN A 15 31.74 44.34 9.73
N LYS A 16 30.46 44.66 9.48
CA LYS A 16 29.87 44.74 8.13
C LYS A 16 30.61 45.64 7.12
N VAL A 17 31.24 46.74 7.56
CA VAL A 17 31.87 47.71 6.65
C VAL A 17 33.22 47.20 6.11
N GLY A 18 34.03 46.56 6.96
CA GLY A 18 35.35 46.03 6.56
C GLY A 18 35.23 44.77 5.69
N THR A 19 34.35 43.85 6.09
CA THR A 19 34.16 42.57 5.36
C THR A 19 33.53 42.79 3.99
N GLY A 20 32.58 43.73 3.87
CA GLY A 20 31.96 44.06 2.58
C GLY A 20 32.94 44.64 1.55
N THR A 21 33.86 45.48 2.01
CA THR A 21 34.89 46.13 1.16
C THR A 21 35.98 45.13 0.74
N PHE A 22 36.32 44.18 1.60
CA PHE A 22 37.27 43.11 1.29
C PHE A 22 36.71 42.09 0.30
N ILE A 23 35.43 41.69 0.46
CA ILE A 23 34.76 40.74 -0.44
C ILE A 23 34.63 41.32 -1.85
N SER A 24 34.29 42.61 -1.98
CA SER A 24 34.20 43.28 -3.29
C SER A 24 35.58 43.45 -3.96
N ALA A 25 36.64 43.68 -3.19
CA ALA A 25 38.01 43.74 -3.70
C ALA A 25 38.51 42.39 -4.26
N LEU A 26 37.95 41.27 -3.79
CA LEU A 26 38.22 39.92 -4.30
C LEU A 26 37.33 39.52 -5.48
N GLY A 27 36.48 40.42 -5.99
CA GLY A 27 35.61 40.19 -7.14
C GLY A 27 34.36 39.36 -6.86
N TYR A 28 34.03 39.12 -5.58
CA TYR A 28 32.81 38.42 -5.18
C TYR A 28 31.71 39.39 -4.78
N THR A 29 30.44 39.00 -4.98
CA THR A 29 29.33 39.69 -4.30
C THR A 29 29.19 39.14 -2.88
N SER A 30 28.65 39.95 -1.95
CA SER A 30 28.39 39.49 -0.58
C SER A 30 27.49 38.25 -0.55
N ALA A 31 26.53 38.16 -1.47
CA ALA A 31 25.65 36.99 -1.61
C ALA A 31 26.42 35.71 -1.99
N ASP A 32 27.38 35.81 -2.92
CA ASP A 32 28.20 34.67 -3.36
C ASP A 32 29.12 34.18 -2.24
N TYR A 33 29.72 35.10 -1.49
CA TYR A 33 30.59 34.79 -0.35
C TYR A 33 29.83 34.02 0.74
N TYR A 34 28.66 34.52 1.17
CA TYR A 34 27.88 33.85 2.20
C TYR A 34 27.33 32.50 1.72
N SER A 35 26.92 32.37 0.46
CA SER A 35 26.52 31.06 -0.10
C SER A 35 27.67 30.06 -0.08
N LYS A 36 28.89 30.49 -0.45
CA LYS A 36 30.09 29.64 -0.42
C LYS A 36 30.48 29.27 1.02
N LEU A 37 30.36 30.21 1.96
CA LEU A 37 30.63 29.98 3.38
C LEU A 37 29.68 28.93 3.96
N VAL A 38 28.38 29.05 3.69
CA VAL A 38 27.38 28.06 4.13
C VAL A 38 27.70 26.68 3.60
N LYS A 39 28.03 26.56 2.31
CA LYS A 39 28.44 25.28 1.70
C LYS A 39 29.68 24.70 2.38
N ASN A 40 30.68 25.53 2.70
CA ASN A 40 31.89 25.07 3.38
C ASN A 40 31.61 24.60 4.81
N ILE A 41 30.76 25.32 5.56
CA ILE A 41 30.35 24.93 6.91
C ILE A 41 29.59 23.59 6.86
N VAL A 42 28.62 23.46 5.96
CA VAL A 42 27.86 22.21 5.77
C VAL A 42 28.79 21.05 5.43
N LEU A 43 29.71 21.24 4.47
CA LEU A 43 30.67 20.21 4.09
C LEU A 43 31.57 19.81 5.27
N SER A 44 32.05 20.78 6.06
CA SER A 44 32.86 20.53 7.24
C SER A 44 32.12 19.67 8.27
N LEU A 45 30.88 20.03 8.60
CA LEU A 45 30.03 19.27 9.53
C LEU A 45 29.72 17.87 8.99
N VAL A 46 29.44 17.74 7.69
CA VAL A 46 29.24 16.43 7.05
C VAL A 46 30.49 15.57 7.14
N THR A 47 31.68 16.12 6.89
CA THR A 47 32.95 15.38 7.02
C THR A 47 33.24 14.98 8.45
N GLU A 48 32.85 15.81 9.42
CA GLU A 48 32.99 15.53 10.84
C GLU A 48 32.07 14.38 11.27
N LEU A 49 30.79 14.43 10.90
CA LEU A 49 29.80 13.39 11.18
C LEU A 49 30.13 12.05 10.49
N LYS A 50 30.69 12.10 9.28
CA LYS A 50 31.11 10.90 8.52
C LYS A 50 32.49 10.38 8.93
N GLY A 51 33.14 10.96 9.95
CA GLY A 51 34.56 10.81 10.30
C GLY A 51 35.22 9.51 9.83
N ASN A 52 36.29 9.61 9.03
CA ASN A 52 37.19 8.56 8.54
C ASN A 52 36.70 7.09 8.69
N GLN A 53 35.57 6.74 8.09
CA GLN A 53 35.04 5.37 8.07
C GLN A 53 35.86 4.39 7.20
N PHE A 54 37.13 4.69 6.91
CA PHE A 54 37.91 3.96 5.89
C PHE A 54 38.65 2.71 6.38
N ASN A 55 38.74 2.42 7.67
CA ASN A 55 39.34 1.17 8.15
C ASN A 55 38.73 0.79 9.50
N GLY A 56 38.25 -0.45 9.65
CA GLY A 56 37.46 -0.97 10.77
C GLY A 56 38.10 -0.99 12.18
N PHE A 57 39.01 -0.07 12.47
CA PHE A 57 39.57 0.17 13.80
C PHE A 57 39.33 1.64 14.19
N ASN A 58 38.22 1.90 14.88
CA ASN A 58 37.83 3.22 15.38
C ASN A 58 38.54 3.50 16.72
N VAL A 59 39.56 4.37 16.75
CA VAL A 59 40.12 4.90 18.02
C VAL A 59 40.33 6.43 18.03
N GLN A 60 40.17 7.16 16.93
CA GLN A 60 40.39 8.61 16.93
C GLN A 60 39.17 9.40 16.40
N GLY A 61 38.44 10.06 17.32
CA GLY A 61 37.56 11.20 17.01
C GLY A 61 36.12 10.89 16.60
N ARG A 62 35.33 10.19 17.45
CA ARG A 62 33.86 10.27 17.34
C ARG A 62 33.39 11.60 17.92
N VAL A 63 32.49 12.28 17.19
CA VAL A 63 31.77 13.45 17.68
C VAL A 63 30.95 13.05 18.91
N SER A 64 30.90 13.89 19.95
CA SER A 64 30.09 13.60 21.13
C SER A 64 28.60 13.59 20.76
N ASP A 65 27.84 12.67 21.34
CA ASP A 65 26.40 12.56 21.08
C ASP A 65 25.67 13.87 21.42
N ASP A 66 26.10 14.58 22.48
CA ASP A 66 25.60 15.92 22.84
C ASP A 66 25.84 16.96 21.73
N HIS A 67 26.99 16.93 21.07
CA HIS A 67 27.28 17.84 19.97
C HIS A 67 26.38 17.55 18.76
N VAL A 68 26.16 16.28 18.44
CA VAL A 68 25.25 15.87 17.35
C VAL A 68 23.81 16.29 17.65
N ASN A 69 23.36 16.15 18.90
CA ASN A 69 22.04 16.61 19.34
C ASN A 69 21.86 18.13 19.17
N VAL A 70 22.88 18.91 19.57
CA VAL A 70 22.87 20.36 19.41
C VAL A 70 22.83 20.76 17.94
N VAL A 71 23.62 20.10 17.09
CA VAL A 71 23.61 20.33 15.63
C VAL A 71 22.25 19.98 15.03
N SER A 72 21.57 18.92 15.48
CA SER A 72 20.24 18.57 14.99
C SER A 72 19.20 19.65 15.34
N LEU A 73 19.26 20.21 16.54
CA LEU A 73 18.40 21.34 16.94
C LEU A 73 18.65 22.59 16.10
N PHE A 74 19.91 22.93 15.82
CA PHE A 74 20.24 24.07 14.95
C PHE A 74 19.74 23.92 13.51
N CYS A 75 19.56 22.69 13.05
CA CYS A 75 19.05 22.43 11.70
C CYS A 75 17.54 22.66 11.57
N VAL A 76 16.75 22.60 12.66
CA VAL A 76 15.28 22.73 12.64
C VAL A 76 14.78 23.95 11.84
N PRO A 77 15.25 25.20 12.07
CA PRO A 77 14.81 26.35 11.29
C PRO A 77 15.35 26.36 9.85
N LEU A 78 16.33 25.51 9.53
CA LEU A 78 17.07 25.51 8.27
C LEU A 78 16.69 24.37 7.31
N ILE A 79 15.88 23.41 7.76
CA ILE A 79 15.56 22.17 7.03
C ILE A 79 15.08 22.36 5.59
N THR A 80 14.41 23.48 5.29
CA THR A 80 13.88 23.75 3.94
C THR A 80 14.92 24.26 2.94
N LEU A 81 16.15 24.52 3.40
CA LEU A 81 17.20 25.09 2.58
C LEU A 81 17.99 23.99 1.85
N PRO A 82 18.09 24.02 0.52
CA PRO A 82 18.72 22.94 -0.26
C PRO A 82 20.22 22.80 0.04
N ASP A 83 20.90 23.89 0.42
CA ASP A 83 22.31 23.86 0.80
C ASP A 83 22.56 23.03 2.07
N VAL A 84 21.54 22.80 2.90
CA VAL A 84 21.63 22.07 4.18
C VAL A 84 21.28 20.58 4.02
N THR A 85 20.65 20.18 2.91
CA THR A 85 20.24 18.79 2.65
C THR A 85 21.35 17.75 2.91
N PRO A 86 22.62 17.94 2.47
CA PRO A 86 23.68 16.97 2.76
C PRO A 86 23.96 16.79 4.26
N LEU A 87 23.78 17.83 5.07
CA LEU A 87 23.91 17.78 6.53
C LEU A 87 22.73 17.01 7.15
N LEU A 88 21.51 17.25 6.67
CA LEU A 88 20.33 16.50 7.13
C LEU A 88 20.51 14.99 6.91
N GLU A 89 20.97 14.59 5.73
CA GLU A 89 21.24 13.19 5.41
C GLU A 89 22.37 12.60 6.26
N ALA A 90 23.44 13.38 6.49
CA ALA A 90 24.53 12.95 7.36
C ALA A 90 24.07 12.74 8.81
N LEU A 91 23.21 13.63 9.34
CA LEU A 91 22.62 13.49 10.67
C LEU A 91 21.72 12.25 10.76
N LEU A 92 20.80 12.08 9.81
CA LEU A 92 19.87 10.94 9.79
C LEU A 92 20.59 9.59 9.68
N THR A 93 21.71 9.54 8.98
CA THR A 93 22.53 8.33 8.82
C THR A 93 23.62 8.18 9.89
N TYR A 94 23.77 9.15 10.80
CA TYR A 94 24.69 9.05 11.93
C TYR A 94 24.11 8.14 13.00
N HIS A 95 24.82 7.05 13.31
CA HIS A 95 24.49 6.12 14.38
C HIS A 95 25.49 6.34 15.52
N GLY A 96 25.01 6.78 16.68
CA GLY A 96 25.83 7.09 17.84
C GLY A 96 26.57 5.88 18.42
N GLY A 97 27.32 6.09 19.49
CA GLY A 97 27.99 5.01 20.22
C GLY A 97 27.07 4.22 21.15
N GLY A 98 25.97 4.82 21.60
CA GLY A 98 25.04 4.26 22.56
C GLY A 98 23.78 3.63 21.97
N SER A 99 22.94 3.06 22.83
CA SER A 99 21.62 2.51 22.49
C SER A 99 20.49 3.55 22.49
N GLN A 100 20.76 4.79 22.90
CA GLN A 100 19.79 5.87 22.94
C GLN A 100 19.83 6.70 21.66
N GLU A 101 18.68 7.29 21.32
CA GLU A 101 18.57 8.19 20.19
C GLU A 101 19.36 9.48 20.46
N VAL A 102 20.26 9.81 19.54
CA VAL A 102 21.19 10.95 19.64
C VAL A 102 20.55 12.23 19.10
N LEU A 103 19.73 12.11 18.07
CA LEU A 103 19.08 13.26 17.43
C LEU A 103 17.90 13.73 18.27
N SER A 104 17.65 15.04 18.25
CA SER A 104 16.49 15.60 18.93
C SER A 104 15.17 15.19 18.25
N SER A 105 14.14 14.95 19.06
CA SER A 105 12.80 14.56 18.57
C SER A 105 12.20 15.65 17.69
N GLU A 106 12.43 16.93 18.04
CA GLU A 106 11.97 18.10 17.29
C GLU A 106 12.57 18.13 15.88
N PHE A 107 13.84 17.73 15.74
CA PHE A 107 14.48 17.62 14.44
C PHE A 107 13.86 16.51 13.60
N LEU A 108 13.71 15.31 14.16
CA LEU A 108 13.15 14.16 13.46
C LEU A 108 11.71 14.41 13.00
N GLU A 109 10.90 15.05 13.85
CA GLU A 109 9.54 15.43 13.49
C GLU A 109 9.53 16.53 12.40
N ALA A 110 10.32 17.58 12.54
CA ALA A 110 10.36 18.68 11.57
C ALA A 110 10.83 18.21 10.18
N VAL A 111 11.83 17.33 10.13
CA VAL A 111 12.30 16.70 8.89
C VAL A 111 11.19 15.84 8.26
N ASN A 112 10.51 15.01 9.06
CA ASN A 112 9.40 14.19 8.55
C ASN A 112 8.27 15.07 7.98
N GLU A 113 7.87 16.11 8.71
CA GLU A 113 6.83 17.05 8.28
C GLU A 113 7.16 17.75 6.97
N THR A 114 8.40 18.20 6.82
CA THR A 114 8.84 18.89 5.60
C THR A 114 9.00 17.93 4.43
N PHE A 115 9.40 16.68 4.69
CA PHE A 115 9.42 15.61 3.69
C PHE A 115 8.01 15.28 3.21
N LEU A 116 7.05 15.05 4.12
CA LEU A 116 5.66 14.73 3.76
C LEU A 116 4.99 15.85 2.95
N LYS A 117 5.35 17.11 3.23
CA LYS A 117 4.91 18.30 2.46
C LYS A 117 5.67 18.49 1.13
N LYS A 118 6.54 17.55 0.74
CA LYS A 118 7.40 17.61 -0.46
C LYS A 118 8.26 18.89 -0.55
N LYS A 119 8.64 19.47 0.60
CA LYS A 119 9.49 20.68 0.67
C LYS A 119 10.99 20.38 0.66
N ILE A 120 11.34 19.14 0.94
CA ILE A 120 12.72 18.64 0.91
C ILE A 120 12.76 17.34 0.09
N ALA A 121 13.89 17.09 -0.56
CA ALA A 121 14.18 15.83 -1.21
C ALA A 121 15.34 15.16 -0.47
N LEU A 122 15.09 13.98 0.09
CA LEU A 122 16.07 13.17 0.81
C LEU A 122 16.24 11.83 0.10
N SER A 123 17.42 11.24 0.22
CA SER A 123 17.71 9.88 -0.23
C SER A 123 16.88 8.82 0.52
N GLU A 124 16.63 7.69 -0.12
CA GLU A 124 15.91 6.56 0.46
C GLU A 124 16.55 6.07 1.77
N SER A 125 17.88 6.05 1.84
CA SER A 125 18.64 5.67 3.05
C SER A 125 18.39 6.62 4.23
N ALA A 126 18.26 7.92 3.98
CA ALA A 126 18.01 8.91 5.02
C ALA A 126 16.58 8.77 5.58
N ILE A 127 15.60 8.56 4.69
CA ILE A 127 14.20 8.32 5.08
C ILE A 127 14.04 7.00 5.83
N LEU A 128 14.69 5.94 5.35
CA LEU A 128 14.74 4.66 6.05
C LEU A 128 15.30 4.82 7.46
N SER A 129 16.44 5.52 7.60
CA SER A 129 17.06 5.74 8.90
C SER A 129 16.16 6.54 9.84
N LEU A 130 15.47 7.57 9.33
CA LEU A 130 14.48 8.34 10.09
C LEU A 130 13.38 7.44 10.67
N TRP A 131 12.78 6.58 9.84
CA TRP A 131 11.65 5.74 10.25
C TRP A 131 12.05 4.55 11.12
N LEU A 132 13.28 4.02 10.97
CA LEU A 132 13.81 3.00 11.89
C LEU A 132 14.05 3.53 13.30
N ARG A 133 14.30 4.84 13.43
CA ARG A 133 14.70 5.50 14.67
C ARG A 133 13.55 6.21 15.39
N HIS A 134 12.59 6.72 14.62
CA HIS A 134 11.49 7.53 15.14
C HIS A 134 10.13 6.99 14.71
N LEU A 135 9.53 6.16 15.57
CA LEU A 135 8.21 5.58 15.36
C LEU A 135 7.13 6.62 15.03
N PRO A 136 7.01 7.77 15.74
CA PRO A 136 6.00 8.76 15.40
C PRO A 136 6.12 9.31 13.97
N SER A 137 7.34 9.38 13.42
CA SER A 137 7.54 9.80 12.02
C SER A 137 6.98 8.77 11.04
N LEU A 138 7.19 7.48 11.30
CA LEU A 138 6.68 6.39 10.47
C LEU A 138 5.15 6.30 10.53
N GLU A 139 4.57 6.39 11.72
CA GLU A 139 3.11 6.42 11.92
C GLU A 139 2.49 7.57 11.13
N LYS A 140 3.04 8.78 11.28
CA LYS A 140 2.58 9.98 10.59
C LYS A 140 2.72 9.87 9.07
N ALA A 141 3.81 9.28 8.58
CA ALA A 141 3.99 9.03 7.15
C ALA A 141 2.94 8.05 6.59
N THR A 142 2.63 6.99 7.34
CA THR A 142 1.63 5.98 6.97
C THR A 142 0.22 6.57 6.98
N LEU A 143 -0.14 7.31 8.02
CA LEU A 143 -1.43 8.01 8.11
C LEU A 143 -1.57 9.11 7.05
N HIS A 144 -0.50 9.83 6.75
CA HIS A 144 -0.50 10.82 5.66
C HIS A 144 -0.73 10.15 4.30
N LEU A 145 -0.15 8.97 4.06
CA LEU A 145 -0.43 8.19 2.85
C LEU A 145 -1.91 7.80 2.76
N PHE A 146 -2.50 7.27 3.84
CA PHE A 146 -3.94 6.98 3.87
C PHE A 146 -4.79 8.20 3.61
N GLY A 147 -4.55 9.29 4.34
CA GLY A 147 -5.30 10.53 4.18
C GLY A 147 -5.24 11.04 2.75
N ARG A 148 -4.05 10.96 2.11
CA ARG A 148 -3.86 11.34 0.71
C ARG A 148 -4.62 10.41 -0.24
N LEU A 149 -4.57 9.10 -0.03
CA LEU A 149 -5.26 8.12 -0.89
C LEU A 149 -6.78 8.20 -0.77
N ILE A 150 -7.31 8.39 0.43
CA ILE A 150 -8.75 8.54 0.67
C ILE A 150 -9.27 9.87 0.13
N SER A 151 -8.51 10.95 0.28
CA SER A 151 -8.91 12.27 -0.26
C SER A 151 -8.80 12.35 -1.77
N THR A 152 -7.96 11.52 -2.39
CA THR A 152 -7.84 11.47 -3.84
C THR A 152 -8.96 10.59 -4.37
N GLN A 153 -9.95 11.19 -5.02
CA GLN A 153 -10.97 10.44 -5.76
C GLN A 153 -10.29 9.80 -6.98
N THR A 154 -9.59 8.69 -6.75
CA THR A 154 -8.73 8.06 -7.75
C THR A 154 -9.58 7.35 -8.79
N SER A 155 -9.22 7.59 -10.04
CA SER A 155 -9.93 7.04 -11.18
C SER A 155 -9.30 5.73 -11.69
N SER A 156 -8.14 5.34 -11.14
CA SER A 156 -7.35 4.18 -11.55
C SER A 156 -6.46 3.64 -10.41
N LEU A 157 -6.15 2.34 -10.40
CA LEU A 157 -5.20 1.79 -9.43
C LEU A 157 -3.74 2.10 -9.78
N GLU A 158 -3.44 2.44 -11.04
CA GLU A 158 -2.11 2.90 -11.44
C GLU A 158 -1.73 4.20 -10.73
N GLU A 159 -2.69 5.12 -10.58
CA GLU A 159 -2.52 6.36 -9.82
C GLU A 159 -2.32 6.07 -8.33
N VAL A 160 -3.14 5.20 -7.73
CA VAL A 160 -2.98 4.72 -6.34
C VAL A 160 -1.58 4.13 -6.14
N ALA A 161 -1.12 3.26 -7.05
CA ALA A 161 0.19 2.64 -7.01
C ALA A 161 1.32 3.68 -7.14
N CYS A 162 1.14 4.70 -7.98
CA CYS A 162 2.09 5.82 -8.13
C CYS A 162 2.21 6.59 -6.80
N ILE A 163 1.09 6.98 -6.20
CA ILE A 163 1.03 7.68 -4.92
C ILE A 163 1.71 6.87 -3.81
N ILE A 164 1.49 5.55 -3.78
CA ILE A 164 2.13 4.63 -2.84
C ILE A 164 3.64 4.56 -3.08
N LYS A 165 4.10 4.41 -4.33
CA LYS A 165 5.53 4.35 -4.67
C LYS A 165 6.26 5.66 -4.35
N GLU A 166 5.62 6.79 -4.59
CA GLU A 166 6.15 8.12 -4.25
C GLU A 166 6.32 8.34 -2.74
N SER A 167 5.60 7.58 -1.90
CA SER A 167 5.73 7.70 -0.45
C SER A 167 7.03 7.12 0.11
N LEU A 168 7.76 6.29 -0.67
CA LEU A 168 8.92 5.49 -0.24
C LEU A 168 8.62 4.42 0.83
N LEU A 169 7.38 4.31 1.32
CA LEU A 169 6.99 3.30 2.31
C LEU A 169 7.18 1.86 1.79
N PRO A 170 6.83 1.49 0.54
CA PRO A 170 7.09 0.13 0.05
C PRO A 170 8.56 -0.27 0.06
N GLN A 171 9.45 0.68 -0.28
CA GLN A 171 10.90 0.50 -0.27
C GLN A 171 11.41 0.36 1.16
N ALA A 172 11.00 1.25 2.06
CA ALA A 172 11.38 1.17 3.47
C ALA A 172 10.82 -0.08 4.17
N ALA A 173 9.63 -0.53 3.79
CA ALA A 173 9.00 -1.75 4.29
C ALA A 173 9.75 -3.03 3.85
N CYS A 174 10.74 -2.95 2.96
CA CYS A 174 11.70 -4.04 2.78
C CYS A 174 12.47 -4.34 4.07
N HIS A 175 12.46 -3.45 5.08
CA HIS A 175 12.91 -3.74 6.43
C HIS A 175 11.75 -4.26 7.30
N PRO A 176 11.85 -5.48 7.86
CA PRO A 176 10.75 -6.11 8.61
C PRO A 176 10.16 -5.31 9.79
N PRO A 177 10.93 -4.52 10.57
CA PRO A 177 10.33 -3.66 11.60
C PRO A 177 9.37 -2.60 11.02
N ILE A 178 9.75 -1.97 9.91
CA ILE A 178 8.91 -0.97 9.25
C ILE A 178 7.67 -1.63 8.67
N PHE A 179 7.82 -2.74 7.96
CA PHE A 179 6.69 -3.50 7.42
C PHE A 179 5.67 -3.79 8.51
N ARG A 180 6.09 -4.37 9.63
CA ARG A 180 5.17 -4.75 10.72
C ARG A 180 4.43 -3.58 11.34
N ILE A 181 5.06 -2.40 11.45
CA ILE A 181 4.37 -1.21 11.95
C ILE A 181 3.34 -0.71 10.95
N VAL A 182 3.70 -0.63 9.66
CA VAL A 182 2.77 -0.23 8.59
C VAL A 182 1.60 -1.21 8.51
N ASP A 183 1.90 -2.51 8.59
CA ASP A 183 0.94 -3.61 8.58
C ASP A 183 -0.03 -3.54 9.77
N GLU A 184 0.47 -3.22 10.96
CA GLU A 184 -0.36 -3.02 12.15
C GLU A 184 -1.30 -1.81 12.00
N ILE A 185 -0.82 -0.71 11.41
CA ILE A 185 -1.67 0.46 11.11
C ILE A 185 -2.75 0.09 10.09
N PHE A 186 -2.42 -0.73 9.09
CA PHE A 186 -3.38 -1.22 8.10
C PHE A 186 -4.45 -2.10 8.75
N LYS A 187 -4.02 -2.99 9.63
CA LYS A 187 -4.90 -3.85 10.43
C LYS A 187 -5.88 -3.03 11.26
N ASN A 188 -5.39 -2.00 11.95
CA ASN A 188 -6.22 -1.09 12.74
C ASN A 188 -7.21 -0.30 11.87
N ALA A 189 -6.75 0.25 10.74
CA ALA A 189 -7.63 0.95 9.80
C ALA A 189 -8.75 0.04 9.26
N LEU A 190 -8.43 -1.22 8.98
CA LEU A 190 -9.40 -2.21 8.51
C LEU A 190 -10.44 -2.55 9.58
N MET A 191 -10.01 -2.69 10.84
CA MET A 191 -10.91 -2.91 11.99
C MET A 191 -11.82 -1.72 12.25
N GLU A 192 -11.29 -0.49 12.20
CA GLU A 192 -12.07 0.74 12.45
C GLU A 192 -13.07 1.03 11.34
N THR A 193 -12.74 0.69 10.10
CA THR A 193 -13.63 0.90 8.94
C THR A 193 -14.60 -0.26 8.70
N GLY A 194 -14.45 -1.37 9.42
CA GLY A 194 -15.25 -2.57 9.18
C GLY A 194 -14.98 -3.22 7.82
N GLY A 195 -13.78 -3.01 7.26
CA GLY A 195 -13.39 -3.61 5.99
C GLY A 195 -13.91 -2.89 4.76
N THR A 196 -13.87 -1.55 4.71
CA THR A 196 -14.32 -0.84 3.50
C THR A 196 -13.48 -1.22 2.27
N PRO A 197 -14.11 -1.28 1.07
CA PRO A 197 -13.40 -1.61 -0.16
C PRO A 197 -12.20 -0.71 -0.45
N GLU A 198 -12.27 0.57 -0.07
CA GLU A 198 -11.21 1.55 -0.25
C GLU A 198 -9.96 1.18 0.57
N VAL A 199 -10.12 0.84 1.85
CA VAL A 199 -9.01 0.43 2.72
C VAL A 199 -8.42 -0.90 2.24
N MET A 200 -9.26 -1.88 1.89
CA MET A 200 -8.78 -3.15 1.33
C MET A 200 -7.95 -2.93 0.05
N THR A 201 -8.40 -2.04 -0.83
CA THR A 201 -7.70 -1.71 -2.07
C THR A 201 -6.34 -1.06 -1.79
N ILE A 202 -6.26 -0.13 -0.84
CA ILE A 202 -4.99 0.48 -0.43
C ILE A 202 -4.01 -0.58 0.08
N ILE A 203 -4.46 -1.50 0.94
CA ILE A 203 -3.64 -2.59 1.48
C ILE A 203 -3.13 -3.49 0.34
N GLN A 204 -4.00 -3.86 -0.59
CA GLN A 204 -3.66 -4.72 -1.73
C GLN A 204 -2.63 -4.07 -2.66
N VAL A 205 -2.86 -2.82 -3.06
CA VAL A 205 -1.92 -2.10 -3.94
C VAL A 205 -0.59 -1.82 -3.22
N PHE A 206 -0.63 -1.51 -1.92
CA PHE A 206 0.59 -1.38 -1.12
C PHE A 206 1.38 -2.68 -1.10
N THR A 207 0.71 -3.80 -0.83
CA THR A 207 1.34 -5.14 -0.80
C THR A 207 2.00 -5.45 -2.14
N GLN A 208 1.32 -5.19 -3.26
CA GLN A 208 1.90 -5.36 -4.59
C GLN A 208 3.15 -4.48 -4.79
N CYS A 209 3.10 -3.21 -4.40
CA CYS A 209 4.25 -2.30 -4.49
C CYS A 209 5.41 -2.78 -3.61
N PHE A 210 5.13 -3.27 -2.40
CA PHE A 210 6.11 -3.85 -1.49
C PHE A 210 6.75 -5.11 -2.07
N VAL A 211 5.96 -6.05 -2.57
CA VAL A 211 6.48 -7.28 -3.20
C VAL A 211 7.36 -6.94 -4.41
N GLN A 212 6.93 -5.99 -5.24
CA GLN A 212 7.75 -5.48 -6.35
C GLN A 212 9.08 -4.89 -5.85
N ALA A 213 9.05 -4.04 -4.81
CA ALA A 213 10.26 -3.45 -4.24
C ALA A 213 11.21 -4.51 -3.65
N HIS A 214 10.65 -5.46 -2.89
CA HIS A 214 11.39 -6.57 -2.27
C HIS A 214 12.03 -7.50 -3.32
N GLN A 215 11.39 -7.66 -4.49
CA GLN A 215 11.95 -8.41 -5.61
C GLN A 215 13.01 -7.63 -6.40
N LYS A 216 12.86 -6.30 -6.51
CA LYS A 216 13.62 -5.42 -7.43
C LYS A 216 15.09 -5.22 -7.07
N ASP A 217 15.58 -5.75 -5.96
CA ASP A 217 16.98 -5.58 -5.57
C ASP A 217 17.70 -6.91 -5.31
N ASN A 218 18.70 -7.22 -6.14
CA ASN A 218 19.61 -8.36 -5.95
C ASN A 218 20.89 -7.96 -5.18
N LYS A 219 21.01 -6.70 -4.73
CA LYS A 219 22.21 -6.20 -4.03
C LYS A 219 22.09 -6.10 -2.51
N GLN A 220 20.87 -6.04 -1.96
CA GLN A 220 20.62 -6.02 -0.52
C GLN A 220 20.31 -7.42 0.02
N HIS A 221 20.71 -7.68 1.27
CA HIS A 221 20.37 -8.92 1.97
C HIS A 221 18.85 -9.00 2.16
N LYS A 222 18.20 -9.95 1.49
CA LYS A 222 16.76 -10.18 1.64
C LYS A 222 16.49 -10.84 2.98
N PHE A 223 15.56 -10.27 3.76
CA PHE A 223 15.12 -10.88 5.00
C PHE A 223 14.22 -12.09 4.70
N PRO A 224 14.21 -13.12 5.55
CA PRO A 224 13.30 -14.25 5.38
C PRO A 224 11.84 -13.80 5.54
N LEU A 225 10.91 -14.42 4.83
CA LEU A 225 9.47 -14.11 4.89
C LEU A 225 8.90 -14.16 6.32
N LYS A 226 9.44 -15.07 7.15
CA LYS A 226 9.11 -15.17 8.58
C LYS A 226 9.36 -13.87 9.37
N ALA A 227 10.27 -13.00 8.91
CA ALA A 227 10.52 -11.72 9.56
C ALA A 227 9.37 -10.72 9.33
N TYR A 228 8.72 -10.78 8.16
CA TYR A 228 7.57 -9.93 7.81
C TYR A 228 6.28 -10.49 8.40
N PHE A 229 6.08 -11.81 8.33
CA PHE A 229 4.89 -12.51 8.80
C PHE A 229 5.23 -13.54 9.90
N PRO A 230 5.59 -13.11 11.13
CA PRO A 230 6.11 -13.99 12.17
C PRO A 230 5.07 -14.96 12.74
N HIS A 231 3.80 -14.56 12.76
CA HIS A 231 2.70 -15.32 13.39
C HIS A 231 1.90 -16.17 12.40
N HIS A 232 2.21 -16.07 11.10
CA HIS A 232 1.44 -16.74 10.05
C HIS A 232 2.03 -18.10 9.65
N HIS A 233 1.16 -18.99 9.18
CA HIS A 233 1.57 -20.26 8.60
C HIS A 233 2.42 -20.03 7.33
N GLN A 234 3.70 -20.37 7.37
CA GLN A 234 4.66 -19.96 6.34
C GLN A 234 4.34 -20.52 4.95
N HIS A 235 3.80 -21.74 4.85
CA HIS A 235 3.42 -22.32 3.55
C HIS A 235 2.28 -21.54 2.89
N LEU A 236 1.33 -21.03 3.69
CA LEU A 236 0.25 -20.18 3.20
C LEU A 236 0.79 -18.85 2.69
N VAL A 237 1.68 -18.20 3.45
CA VAL A 237 2.34 -16.94 3.05
C VAL A 237 3.08 -17.12 1.73
N ILE A 238 3.86 -18.20 1.58
CA ILE A 238 4.59 -18.50 0.34
C ILE A 238 3.63 -18.72 -0.84
N ALA A 239 2.52 -19.44 -0.63
CA ALA A 239 1.54 -19.68 -1.68
C ALA A 239 0.82 -18.40 -2.12
N LEU A 240 0.50 -17.50 -1.18
CA LEU A 240 -0.16 -16.23 -1.46
C LEU A 240 0.76 -15.21 -2.15
N LEU A 241 2.04 -15.17 -1.76
CA LEU A 241 3.05 -14.29 -2.36
C LEU A 241 3.38 -14.62 -3.81
N LYS A 242 3.04 -15.83 -4.28
CA LYS A 242 3.27 -16.21 -5.67
C LYS A 242 2.45 -15.27 -6.56
N HIS A 243 3.11 -14.58 -7.48
CA HIS A 243 2.38 -13.69 -8.38
C HIS A 243 1.56 -14.53 -9.36
N PRO A 244 0.28 -14.20 -9.61
CA PRO A 244 -0.48 -14.86 -10.67
C PRO A 244 0.19 -14.85 -12.05
N PHE A 245 1.02 -13.84 -12.37
CA PHE A 245 1.81 -13.76 -13.61
C PHE A 245 2.87 -14.86 -13.74
N ASP A 246 3.44 -15.29 -12.61
CA ASP A 246 4.50 -16.30 -12.59
C ASP A 246 3.94 -17.71 -12.77
N LEU A 247 2.61 -17.86 -12.81
CA LEU A 247 1.90 -19.13 -12.90
C LEU A 247 1.06 -19.19 -14.19
N PRO A 248 1.22 -20.22 -15.04
CA PRO A 248 0.33 -20.45 -16.16
C PRO A 248 -1.14 -20.50 -15.73
N ALA A 249 -2.04 -19.91 -16.52
CA ALA A 249 -3.47 -19.81 -16.19
C ALA A 249 -4.14 -21.18 -15.96
N THR A 250 -3.62 -22.25 -16.58
CA THR A 250 -4.11 -23.62 -16.38
C THR A 250 -3.86 -24.17 -14.98
N LEU A 251 -2.93 -23.59 -14.22
CA LEU A 251 -2.58 -24.01 -12.86
C LEU A 251 -3.23 -23.14 -11.78
N TRP A 252 -3.95 -22.08 -12.15
CA TRP A 252 -4.60 -21.17 -11.20
C TRP A 252 -5.64 -21.91 -10.34
N SER A 253 -6.44 -22.78 -10.93
CA SER A 253 -7.45 -23.57 -10.20
C SER A 253 -6.82 -24.47 -9.14
N GLN A 254 -5.75 -25.19 -9.51
CA GLN A 254 -5.01 -26.06 -8.60
C GLN A 254 -4.34 -25.27 -7.47
N HIS A 255 -3.74 -24.11 -7.79
CA HIS A 255 -3.09 -23.25 -6.80
C HIS A 255 -4.10 -22.66 -5.81
N LEU A 256 -5.25 -22.19 -6.31
CA LEU A 256 -6.34 -21.71 -5.46
C LEU A 256 -6.90 -22.80 -4.56
N LYS A 257 -7.06 -24.03 -5.08
CA LYS A 257 -7.46 -25.19 -4.27
C LYS A 257 -6.48 -25.43 -3.14
N TYR A 258 -5.18 -25.42 -3.44
CA TYR A 258 -4.12 -25.56 -2.43
C TYR A 258 -4.18 -24.47 -1.35
N ILE A 259 -4.33 -23.19 -1.74
CA ILE A 259 -4.53 -22.07 -0.78
C ILE A 259 -5.77 -22.31 0.08
N THR A 260 -6.88 -22.70 -0.54
CA THR A 260 -8.15 -22.91 0.16
C THR A 260 -8.08 -24.06 1.16
N ASP A 261 -7.44 -25.16 0.79
CA ASP A 261 -7.28 -26.33 1.67
C ASP A 261 -6.41 -26.00 2.88
N MET A 262 -5.35 -25.20 2.70
CA MET A 262 -4.54 -24.70 3.81
C MET A 262 -5.33 -23.78 4.74
N LEU A 263 -6.10 -22.83 4.17
CA LEU A 263 -6.96 -21.94 4.97
C LEU A 263 -7.99 -22.73 5.76
N LYS A 264 -8.66 -23.71 5.14
CA LYS A 264 -9.59 -24.63 5.83
C LYS A 264 -8.90 -25.37 6.95
N ALA A 265 -7.73 -25.95 6.71
CA ALA A 265 -6.99 -26.69 7.72
C ALA A 265 -6.61 -25.82 8.93
N ILE A 266 -6.23 -24.56 8.70
CA ILE A 266 -5.91 -23.59 9.75
C ILE A 266 -7.17 -23.20 10.54
N ILE A 267 -8.28 -22.94 9.84
CA ILE A 267 -9.52 -22.43 10.44
C ILE A 267 -10.32 -23.52 11.17
N GLU A 268 -10.27 -24.76 10.67
CA GLU A 268 -11.01 -25.89 11.20
C GLU A 268 -10.22 -26.68 12.26
N ASP A 269 -8.95 -26.34 12.49
CA ASP A 269 -8.18 -26.92 13.58
C ASP A 269 -8.78 -26.50 14.94
N LYS A 270 -9.13 -27.49 15.75
CA LYS A 270 -9.74 -27.32 17.09
C LYS A 270 -8.80 -26.64 18.09
N SER A 271 -7.51 -26.53 17.78
CA SER A 271 -6.51 -25.80 18.57
C SER A 271 -6.62 -24.27 18.41
N ILE A 272 -7.22 -23.81 17.31
CA ILE A 272 -7.39 -22.41 16.92
C ILE A 272 -8.83 -21.99 17.25
N ARG A 273 -9.06 -21.55 18.49
CA ARG A 273 -10.40 -21.19 18.98
C ARG A 273 -10.60 -19.70 19.22
N SER A 274 -9.60 -18.85 18.96
CA SER A 274 -9.74 -17.43 19.19
C SER A 274 -10.27 -16.73 17.92
N TYR A 275 -11.18 -15.77 18.10
CA TYR A 275 -11.60 -14.86 17.03
C TYR A 275 -10.42 -14.10 16.42
N THR A 276 -9.34 -13.92 17.19
CA THR A 276 -8.10 -13.29 16.77
C THR A 276 -7.41 -14.08 15.65
N ASP A 277 -7.30 -15.39 15.76
CA ASP A 277 -6.59 -16.20 14.76
C ASP A 277 -7.32 -16.29 13.40
N LEU A 278 -8.66 -16.28 13.44
CA LEU A 278 -9.50 -16.20 12.24
C LEU A 278 -9.29 -14.87 11.52
N PHE A 279 -9.28 -13.79 12.30
CA PHE A 279 -9.05 -12.45 11.78
C PHE A 279 -7.65 -12.30 11.18
N GLU A 280 -6.60 -12.79 11.85
CA GLU A 280 -5.23 -12.75 11.32
C GLU A 280 -5.10 -13.52 9.99
N SER A 281 -5.72 -14.70 9.90
CA SER A 281 -5.74 -15.49 8.65
C SER A 281 -6.48 -14.78 7.52
N TRP A 282 -7.60 -14.12 7.84
CA TRP A 282 -8.34 -13.31 6.88
C TRP A 282 -7.57 -12.05 6.48
N PHE A 283 -6.98 -11.34 7.44
CA PHE A 283 -6.19 -10.14 7.22
C PHE A 283 -5.02 -10.45 6.28
N LEU A 284 -4.28 -11.54 6.52
CA LEU A 284 -3.29 -12.04 5.59
C LEU A 284 -3.86 -12.25 4.19
N PHE A 285 -5.07 -12.81 4.06
CA PHE A 285 -5.68 -13.02 2.76
C PHE A 285 -6.10 -11.71 2.07
N VAL A 286 -6.50 -10.67 2.83
CA VAL A 286 -6.82 -9.34 2.31
C VAL A 286 -5.65 -8.72 1.54
N HIS A 287 -4.41 -8.91 2.01
CA HIS A 287 -3.20 -8.47 1.29
C HIS A 287 -3.11 -8.99 -0.14
N PHE A 288 -3.65 -10.18 -0.38
CA PHE A 288 -3.55 -10.90 -1.65
C PHE A 288 -4.90 -11.05 -2.34
N GLY A 289 -5.72 -9.99 -2.29
CA GLY A 289 -7.06 -9.96 -2.88
C GLY A 289 -7.14 -10.25 -4.38
N GLU A 290 -6.04 -10.19 -5.11
CA GLU A 290 -5.99 -10.63 -6.52
C GLU A 290 -6.40 -12.10 -6.68
N TRP A 291 -6.04 -12.96 -5.72
CA TRP A 291 -6.48 -14.37 -5.71
C TRP A 291 -7.99 -14.52 -5.56
N VAL A 292 -8.68 -13.57 -4.93
CA VAL A 292 -10.15 -13.54 -4.83
C VAL A 292 -10.76 -13.29 -6.20
N ASP A 293 -10.24 -12.30 -6.94
CA ASP A 293 -10.72 -12.00 -8.28
C ASP A 293 -10.43 -13.15 -9.25
N ILE A 294 -9.31 -13.86 -9.06
CA ILE A 294 -8.98 -15.06 -9.86
C ILE A 294 -9.91 -16.21 -9.46
N ALA A 295 -10.26 -16.36 -8.19
CA ALA A 295 -11.19 -17.39 -7.74
C ALA A 295 -12.58 -17.22 -8.36
N VAL A 296 -13.09 -15.98 -8.45
CA VAL A 296 -14.37 -15.72 -9.15
C VAL A 296 -14.25 -16.02 -10.65
N GLU A 297 -13.14 -15.61 -11.28
CA GLU A 297 -12.90 -15.90 -12.69
C GLU A 297 -12.82 -17.41 -12.97
N GLN A 298 -12.11 -18.16 -12.13
CA GLN A 298 -12.00 -19.62 -12.25
C GLN A 298 -13.34 -20.29 -11.96
N LEU A 299 -14.12 -19.80 -10.99
CA LEU A 299 -15.45 -20.33 -10.69
C LEU A 299 -16.38 -20.27 -11.91
N LEU A 300 -16.32 -19.21 -12.71
CA LEU A 300 -17.15 -19.06 -13.92
C LEU A 300 -16.60 -19.81 -15.15
N LYS A 301 -15.34 -20.25 -15.12
CA LYS A 301 -14.67 -20.93 -16.24
C LYS A 301 -14.45 -22.43 -16.02
N SER A 302 -14.48 -22.88 -14.76
CA SER A 302 -14.20 -24.26 -14.35
C SER A 302 -15.38 -25.18 -14.63
N GLU A 303 -15.07 -26.42 -15.01
CA GLU A 303 -15.99 -27.54 -14.88
C GLU A 303 -16.18 -27.87 -13.38
N ASP A 304 -17.34 -28.43 -13.02
CA ASP A 304 -17.98 -28.38 -11.69
C ASP A 304 -17.10 -28.81 -10.48
N GLU A 305 -16.01 -29.55 -10.67
CA GLU A 305 -15.24 -30.22 -9.59
C GLU A 305 -14.61 -29.29 -8.54
N SER A 306 -14.42 -27.99 -8.82
CA SER A 306 -13.79 -27.04 -7.88
C SER A 306 -14.72 -25.91 -7.40
N SER A 307 -16.00 -25.92 -7.80
CA SER A 307 -16.95 -24.84 -7.54
C SER A 307 -17.15 -24.59 -6.04
N ASP A 308 -17.38 -25.64 -5.26
CA ASP A 308 -17.56 -25.56 -3.80
C ASP A 308 -16.31 -25.03 -3.07
N THR A 309 -15.12 -25.32 -3.59
CA THR A 309 -13.86 -24.84 -3.00
C THR A 309 -13.75 -23.33 -3.17
N PHE A 310 -14.01 -22.81 -4.36
CA PHE A 310 -13.93 -21.37 -4.61
C PHE A 310 -15.07 -20.61 -3.94
N LEU A 311 -16.29 -21.15 -3.91
CA LEU A 311 -17.39 -20.54 -3.16
C LEU A 311 -17.07 -20.44 -1.66
N TRP A 312 -16.43 -21.45 -1.08
CA TRP A 312 -15.95 -21.41 0.30
C TRP A 312 -14.93 -20.28 0.52
N LEU A 313 -13.96 -20.14 -0.38
CA LEU A 313 -12.93 -19.10 -0.30
C LEU A 313 -13.55 -17.70 -0.36
N LEU A 314 -14.52 -17.50 -1.26
CA LEU A 314 -15.21 -16.22 -1.39
C LEU A 314 -16.09 -15.93 -0.17
N ALA A 315 -16.82 -16.93 0.35
CA ALA A 315 -17.59 -16.77 1.58
C ALA A 315 -16.71 -16.39 2.78
N PHE A 316 -15.50 -16.97 2.86
CA PHE A 316 -14.50 -16.59 3.86
C PHE A 316 -14.00 -15.14 3.69
N TYR A 317 -13.70 -14.72 2.45
CA TYR A 317 -13.22 -13.37 2.18
C TYR A 317 -14.25 -12.28 2.54
N TYR A 318 -15.50 -12.48 2.13
CA TYR A 318 -16.56 -11.48 2.34
C TYR A 318 -17.18 -11.53 3.74
N ASN A 319 -16.97 -12.60 4.52
CA ASN A 319 -17.45 -12.68 5.89
C ASN A 319 -16.39 -13.27 6.86
N PRO A 320 -15.39 -12.46 7.26
CA PRO A 320 -14.29 -12.91 8.12
C PRO A 320 -14.71 -13.40 9.50
N HIS A 321 -15.79 -12.84 10.03
CA HIS A 321 -16.24 -13.10 11.40
C HIS A 321 -17.30 -14.22 11.47
N SER A 322 -17.64 -14.83 10.33
CA SER A 322 -18.64 -15.89 10.29
C SER A 322 -18.17 -17.12 11.06
N ASP A 323 -18.97 -17.53 12.04
CA ASP A 323 -18.86 -18.86 12.62
C ASP A 323 -19.15 -19.94 11.55
N LYS A 324 -18.93 -21.21 11.91
CA LYS A 324 -19.11 -22.33 10.98
C LYS A 324 -20.55 -22.43 10.44
N GLU A 325 -21.55 -22.13 11.26
CA GLU A 325 -22.97 -22.25 10.88
C GLU A 325 -23.37 -21.12 9.93
N GLN A 326 -23.01 -19.88 10.26
CA GLN A 326 -23.23 -18.71 9.41
C GLN A 326 -22.53 -18.86 8.06
N ARG A 327 -21.29 -19.35 8.05
CA ARG A 327 -20.56 -19.60 6.81
C ARG A 327 -21.22 -20.66 5.94
N THR A 328 -21.77 -21.71 6.56
CA THR A 328 -22.54 -22.75 5.87
C THR A 328 -23.79 -22.16 5.23
N GLN A 329 -24.51 -21.28 5.93
CA GLN A 329 -25.68 -20.59 5.38
C GLN A 329 -25.32 -19.70 4.18
N ILE A 330 -24.23 -18.92 4.29
CA ILE A 330 -23.73 -18.08 3.19
C ILE A 330 -23.35 -18.93 1.99
N LEU A 331 -22.71 -20.08 2.21
CA LEU A 331 -22.34 -21.01 1.16
C LEU A 331 -23.56 -21.55 0.40
N VAL A 332 -24.63 -21.92 1.11
CA VAL A 332 -25.87 -22.39 0.49
C VAL A 332 -26.50 -21.30 -0.39
N GLU A 333 -26.53 -20.06 0.11
CA GLU A 333 -27.06 -18.93 -0.66
C GLU A 333 -26.19 -18.60 -1.88
N ALA A 334 -24.87 -18.57 -1.70
CA ALA A 334 -23.90 -18.34 -2.76
C ALA A 334 -24.00 -19.41 -3.85
N ARG A 335 -24.09 -20.68 -3.45
CA ARG A 335 -24.27 -21.83 -4.32
C ARG A 335 -25.55 -21.71 -5.14
N ALA A 336 -26.67 -21.38 -4.50
CA ALA A 336 -27.94 -21.21 -5.20
C ALA A 336 -27.90 -20.09 -6.24
N VAL A 337 -27.21 -18.97 -5.95
CA VAL A 337 -27.01 -17.89 -6.93
C VAL A 337 -26.09 -18.34 -8.05
N TYR A 338 -24.96 -18.99 -7.73
CA TYR A 338 -24.02 -19.51 -8.71
C TYR A 338 -24.68 -20.50 -9.67
N ASP A 339 -25.41 -21.51 -9.16
CA ASP A 339 -26.09 -22.50 -10.01
C ASP A 339 -27.07 -21.84 -10.98
N ARG A 340 -27.80 -20.81 -10.52
CA ARG A 340 -28.69 -20.01 -11.39
C ARG A 340 -27.93 -19.23 -12.45
N LEU A 341 -26.81 -18.61 -12.08
CA LEU A 341 -25.96 -17.91 -13.04
C LEU A 341 -25.37 -18.88 -14.06
N MET A 342 -24.94 -20.07 -13.66
CA MET A 342 -24.40 -21.07 -14.57
C MET A 342 -25.45 -21.61 -15.56
N MET A 343 -26.71 -21.76 -15.13
CA MET A 343 -27.82 -22.04 -16.07
C MET A 343 -27.99 -20.95 -17.13
N LEU A 344 -27.67 -19.69 -16.79
CA LEU A 344 -27.77 -18.53 -17.68
C LEU A 344 -26.49 -18.27 -18.49
N PHE A 345 -25.36 -18.90 -18.14
CA PHE A 345 -24.05 -18.56 -18.68
C PHE A 345 -23.94 -18.76 -20.19
N SER A 346 -24.63 -19.78 -20.72
CA SER A 346 -24.67 -20.09 -22.16
C SER A 346 -25.79 -19.35 -22.92
N CYS A 347 -26.66 -18.61 -22.23
CA CYS A 347 -27.77 -17.90 -22.85
C CYS A 347 -27.28 -16.66 -23.62
N THR A 348 -27.61 -16.57 -24.91
CA THR A 348 -27.23 -15.43 -25.76
C THR A 348 -28.21 -14.26 -25.72
N THR A 349 -29.43 -14.52 -25.22
CA THR A 349 -30.53 -13.57 -25.02
C THR A 349 -30.89 -13.58 -23.54
N LEU A 350 -30.37 -12.61 -22.80
CA LEU A 350 -30.61 -12.43 -21.37
C LEU A 350 -31.36 -11.13 -21.16
N SER A 351 -32.26 -11.11 -20.18
CA SER A 351 -32.92 -9.89 -19.70
C SER A 351 -32.42 -9.50 -18.31
N ILE A 352 -32.59 -8.23 -17.94
CA ILE A 352 -32.27 -7.76 -16.58
C ILE A 352 -33.11 -8.49 -15.53
N THR A 353 -34.36 -8.82 -15.87
CA THR A 353 -35.27 -9.55 -14.98
C THR A 353 -34.77 -10.96 -14.65
N ASP A 354 -34.08 -11.62 -15.59
CA ASP A 354 -33.50 -12.95 -15.36
C ASP A 354 -32.37 -12.87 -14.34
N LEU A 355 -31.50 -11.87 -14.46
CA LEU A 355 -30.40 -11.65 -13.52
C LEU A 355 -30.89 -11.21 -12.13
N GLN A 356 -31.91 -10.35 -12.07
CA GLN A 356 -32.53 -9.97 -10.79
C GLN A 356 -33.19 -11.17 -10.10
N ALA A 357 -33.84 -12.06 -10.86
CA ALA A 357 -34.40 -13.29 -10.35
C ALA A 357 -33.31 -14.27 -9.87
N ALA A 358 -32.23 -14.41 -10.62
CA ALA A 358 -31.08 -15.23 -10.25
C ALA A 358 -30.45 -14.74 -8.94
N ALA A 359 -30.23 -13.42 -8.84
CA ALA A 359 -29.71 -12.76 -7.66
C ALA A 359 -30.69 -12.75 -6.48
N GLY A 360 -31.99 -12.98 -6.68
CA GLY A 360 -32.99 -12.96 -5.60
C GLY A 360 -33.23 -11.57 -5.00
N THR A 361 -33.10 -10.50 -5.80
CA THR A 361 -33.04 -9.10 -5.32
C THR A 361 -34.38 -8.48 -4.92
N LYS A 362 -35.52 -9.10 -5.28
CA LYS A 362 -36.85 -8.48 -5.11
C LYS A 362 -37.30 -8.32 -3.64
N THR A 363 -36.70 -9.05 -2.70
CA THR A 363 -37.05 -9.04 -1.26
C THR A 363 -35.82 -9.29 -0.39
N ASP A 364 -34.68 -8.69 -0.74
CA ASP A 364 -33.36 -9.12 -0.25
C ASP A 364 -33.06 -8.70 1.21
N LYS A 365 -33.46 -9.57 2.15
CA LYS A 365 -33.13 -9.51 3.59
C LYS A 365 -31.72 -10.03 3.93
N ARG A 366 -30.85 -10.29 2.94
CA ARG A 366 -29.51 -10.85 3.21
C ARG A 366 -28.65 -9.91 4.04
N GLN A 367 -27.71 -10.53 4.75
CA GLN A 367 -26.63 -9.83 5.41
C GLN A 367 -25.79 -9.03 4.39
N PRO A 368 -25.23 -7.86 4.76
CA PRO A 368 -24.40 -7.04 3.87
C PRO A 368 -23.27 -7.82 3.20
N CYS A 369 -22.59 -8.69 3.94
CA CYS A 369 -21.49 -9.54 3.46
C CYS A 369 -21.91 -10.43 2.28
N THR A 370 -23.08 -11.08 2.36
CA THR A 370 -23.61 -11.91 1.28
C THR A 370 -23.97 -11.07 0.06
N LYS A 371 -24.37 -9.80 0.24
CA LYS A 371 -24.65 -8.89 -0.87
C LYS A 371 -23.38 -8.55 -1.64
N HIS A 372 -22.26 -8.32 -0.95
CA HIS A 372 -20.96 -8.07 -1.59
C HIS A 372 -20.50 -9.27 -2.44
N LEU A 373 -20.59 -10.47 -1.88
CA LEU A 373 -20.32 -11.71 -2.60
C LEU A 373 -21.17 -11.85 -3.87
N VAL A 374 -22.49 -11.70 -3.73
CA VAL A 374 -23.44 -11.82 -4.85
C VAL A 374 -23.16 -10.77 -5.92
N ARG A 375 -22.83 -9.53 -5.55
CA ARG A 375 -22.44 -8.49 -6.51
C ARG A 375 -21.17 -8.85 -7.27
N HIS A 376 -20.14 -9.36 -6.60
CA HIS A 376 -18.92 -9.78 -7.28
C HIS A 376 -19.18 -10.92 -8.28
N LEU A 377 -20.03 -11.88 -7.92
CA LEU A 377 -20.47 -12.93 -8.83
C LEU A 377 -21.24 -12.36 -10.03
N LEU A 378 -22.17 -11.43 -9.82
CA LEU A 378 -22.95 -10.79 -10.88
C LEU A 378 -22.08 -9.98 -11.84
N ILE A 379 -21.20 -9.13 -11.32
CA ILE A 379 -20.29 -8.31 -12.15
C ILE A 379 -19.40 -9.24 -12.97
N SER A 380 -18.81 -10.26 -12.35
CA SER A 380 -17.98 -11.22 -13.08
C SER A 380 -18.78 -12.00 -14.12
N PHE A 381 -20.03 -12.38 -13.82
CA PHE A 381 -20.92 -13.00 -14.80
C PHE A 381 -21.17 -12.10 -16.01
N LEU A 382 -21.45 -10.81 -15.79
CA LEU A 382 -21.61 -9.83 -16.88
C LEU A 382 -20.34 -9.73 -17.72
N LEU A 383 -19.17 -9.75 -17.07
CA LEU A 383 -17.87 -9.64 -17.72
C LEU A 383 -17.38 -10.91 -18.40
N PHE A 384 -17.93 -12.10 -18.11
CA PHE A 384 -17.42 -13.36 -18.68
C PHE A 384 -18.44 -14.15 -19.51
N SER A 385 -19.75 -13.93 -19.33
CA SER A 385 -20.79 -14.64 -20.10
C SER A 385 -21.18 -13.92 -21.39
N SER A 386 -21.44 -14.65 -22.48
CA SER A 386 -21.71 -14.02 -23.78
C SER A 386 -22.99 -13.16 -23.82
N GLY A 387 -24.02 -13.53 -23.07
CA GLY A 387 -25.25 -12.75 -22.99
C GLY A 387 -25.18 -11.64 -21.93
N GLY A 388 -24.45 -11.85 -20.82
CA GLY A 388 -24.24 -10.83 -19.79
C GLY A 388 -23.54 -9.58 -20.33
N HIS A 389 -22.54 -9.75 -21.20
CA HIS A 389 -21.83 -8.63 -21.82
C HIS A 389 -22.78 -7.66 -22.55
N LYS A 390 -23.86 -8.16 -23.17
CA LYS A 390 -24.79 -7.34 -23.94
C LYS A 390 -25.69 -6.47 -23.08
N ILE A 391 -25.95 -6.89 -21.85
CA ILE A 391 -26.86 -6.21 -20.91
C ILE A 391 -26.10 -5.54 -19.77
N ALA A 392 -24.76 -5.59 -19.77
CA ALA A 392 -23.93 -5.13 -18.65
C ALA A 392 -24.13 -3.65 -18.34
N GLN A 393 -24.13 -2.79 -19.36
CA GLN A 393 -24.37 -1.35 -19.21
C GLN A 393 -25.74 -1.08 -18.59
N GLU A 394 -26.80 -1.61 -19.21
CA GLU A 394 -28.18 -1.43 -18.76
C GLU A 394 -28.39 -1.95 -17.34
N PHE A 395 -27.84 -3.13 -17.02
CA PHE A 395 -27.91 -3.72 -15.69
C PHE A 395 -27.19 -2.88 -14.64
N ILE A 396 -25.98 -2.39 -14.94
CA ILE A 396 -25.19 -1.59 -14.00
C ILE A 396 -25.89 -0.26 -13.73
N SER A 397 -26.39 0.43 -14.75
CA SER A 397 -27.22 1.64 -14.54
C SER A 397 -28.43 1.35 -13.65
N HIS A 398 -29.14 0.24 -13.88
CA HIS A 398 -30.29 -0.14 -13.07
C HIS A 398 -29.95 -0.51 -11.62
N VAL A 399 -28.86 -1.25 -11.38
CA VAL A 399 -28.45 -1.68 -10.03
C VAL A 399 -27.92 -0.51 -9.21
N ILE A 400 -27.20 0.40 -9.84
CA ILE A 400 -26.61 1.58 -9.19
C ILE A 400 -27.70 2.54 -8.73
N LEU A 401 -28.66 2.86 -9.61
CA LEU A 401 -29.80 3.70 -9.29
C LEU A 401 -30.66 3.13 -8.14
N ALA A 402 -30.70 1.80 -7.99
CA ALA A 402 -31.54 1.14 -7.01
C ALA A 402 -30.89 0.93 -5.63
N SER A 403 -29.56 1.02 -5.50
CA SER A 403 -28.89 0.47 -4.30
C SER A 403 -27.75 1.29 -3.70
N ASN A 404 -27.36 2.45 -4.26
CA ASN A 404 -26.24 3.28 -3.77
C ASN A 404 -24.94 2.46 -3.58
N THR A 405 -24.65 1.58 -4.54
CA THR A 405 -23.49 0.65 -4.53
C THR A 405 -22.40 1.05 -5.52
N THR A 406 -22.43 2.29 -6.03
CA THR A 406 -21.55 2.80 -7.09
C THR A 406 -20.07 2.53 -6.78
N ASN A 407 -19.61 2.89 -5.57
CA ASN A 407 -18.20 2.75 -5.18
C ASN A 407 -17.71 1.29 -5.18
N GLU A 408 -18.56 0.35 -4.76
CA GLU A 408 -18.20 -1.06 -4.74
C GLU A 408 -18.10 -1.63 -6.16
N VAL A 409 -19.08 -1.33 -7.01
CA VAL A 409 -19.09 -1.77 -8.41
C VAL A 409 -17.89 -1.16 -9.15
N PHE A 410 -17.65 0.14 -8.94
CA PHE A 410 -16.52 0.86 -9.49
C PHE A 410 -15.19 0.25 -9.04
N GLY A 411 -15.03 -0.03 -7.74
CA GLY A 411 -13.83 -0.67 -7.19
C GLY A 411 -13.54 -2.04 -7.78
N LEU A 412 -14.57 -2.89 -7.95
CA LEU A 412 -14.43 -4.21 -8.60
C LEU A 412 -14.02 -4.09 -10.07
N LEU A 413 -14.60 -3.15 -10.82
CA LEU A 413 -14.27 -2.91 -12.21
C LEU A 413 -12.85 -2.35 -12.37
N ILE A 414 -12.45 -1.39 -11.52
CA ILE A 414 -11.10 -0.82 -11.50
C ILE A 414 -10.05 -1.90 -11.20
N ARG A 415 -10.28 -2.75 -10.19
CA ARG A 415 -9.40 -3.89 -9.87
C ARG A 415 -9.27 -4.84 -11.05
N THR A 416 -10.39 -5.14 -11.70
CA THR A 416 -10.43 -6.01 -12.88
C THR A 416 -9.63 -5.41 -14.03
N ALA A 417 -9.85 -4.12 -14.37
CA ALA A 417 -9.09 -3.41 -15.39
C ALA A 417 -7.59 -3.42 -15.12
N TYR A 418 -7.19 -3.04 -13.91
CA TYR A 418 -5.79 -3.00 -13.49
C TYR A 418 -5.12 -4.36 -13.63
N ARG A 419 -5.77 -5.43 -13.16
CA ARG A 419 -5.28 -6.80 -13.31
C ARG A 419 -5.11 -7.18 -14.79
N PHE A 420 -6.09 -6.89 -15.64
CA PHE A 420 -6.01 -7.21 -17.07
C PHE A 420 -4.91 -6.41 -17.80
N ASN A 421 -4.71 -5.15 -17.44
CA ASN A 421 -3.64 -4.31 -17.98
C ASN A 421 -2.26 -4.91 -17.66
N GLN A 422 -2.08 -5.43 -16.45
CA GLN A 422 -0.83 -6.07 -16.05
C GLN A 422 -0.66 -7.48 -16.63
N LEU A 423 -1.75 -8.26 -16.73
CA LEU A 423 -1.75 -9.63 -17.28
C LEU A 423 -1.40 -9.67 -18.78
N GLY A 424 -1.42 -8.54 -19.50
CA GLY A 424 -1.24 -8.50 -20.96
C GLY A 424 -2.24 -9.40 -21.70
N LEU A 425 -3.35 -9.76 -21.02
CA LEU A 425 -4.23 -10.84 -21.45
C LEU A 425 -5.04 -10.40 -22.66
N LYS A 426 -5.12 -11.33 -23.63
CA LYS A 426 -5.77 -11.16 -24.94
C LYS A 426 -7.29 -11.02 -24.90
N ASN A 427 -7.93 -10.91 -23.73
CA ASN A 427 -9.39 -10.79 -23.66
C ASN A 427 -9.84 -9.35 -23.91
N GLN A 428 -9.53 -8.85 -25.11
CA GLN A 428 -9.80 -7.47 -25.55
C GLN A 428 -11.27 -7.08 -25.39
N ARG A 429 -12.20 -8.06 -25.44
CA ARG A 429 -13.63 -7.82 -25.24
C ARG A 429 -13.96 -7.44 -23.80
N VAL A 430 -13.42 -8.16 -22.83
CA VAL A 430 -13.63 -7.87 -21.40
C VAL A 430 -12.97 -6.55 -21.03
N VAL A 431 -11.74 -6.32 -21.47
CA VAL A 431 -11.03 -5.05 -21.22
C VAL A 431 -11.79 -3.87 -21.80
N LYS A 432 -12.30 -3.99 -23.03
CA LYS A 432 -13.12 -2.96 -23.66
C LYS A 432 -14.39 -2.69 -22.85
N LEU A 433 -15.14 -3.73 -22.49
CA LEU A 433 -16.37 -3.59 -21.72
C LEU A 433 -16.12 -2.96 -20.34
N VAL A 434 -15.09 -3.39 -19.61
CA VAL A 434 -14.74 -2.81 -18.31
C VAL A 434 -14.45 -1.31 -18.45
N ASN A 435 -13.69 -0.90 -19.47
CA ASN A 435 -13.39 0.50 -19.71
C ASN A 435 -14.64 1.32 -20.09
N GLU A 436 -15.56 0.75 -20.88
CA GLU A 436 -16.83 1.39 -21.21
C GLU A 436 -17.70 1.59 -19.96
N LEU A 437 -17.81 0.57 -19.11
CA LEU A 437 -18.53 0.64 -17.84
C LEU A 437 -17.91 1.66 -16.89
N LEU A 438 -16.58 1.68 -16.76
CA LEU A 438 -15.89 2.66 -15.93
C LEU A 438 -16.10 4.10 -16.41
N GLN A 439 -16.23 4.32 -17.72
CA GLN A 439 -16.57 5.64 -18.26
C GLN A 439 -17.98 6.06 -17.88
N GLU A 440 -18.98 5.19 -18.04
CA GLU A 440 -20.37 5.49 -17.66
C GLU A 440 -20.50 5.85 -16.18
N LEU A 441 -19.82 5.11 -15.31
CA LEU A 441 -19.84 5.36 -13.87
C LEU A 441 -19.26 6.72 -13.49
N ARG A 442 -18.24 7.19 -14.20
CA ARG A 442 -17.66 8.52 -13.98
C ARG A 442 -18.59 9.67 -14.38
N PHE A 443 -19.61 9.41 -15.21
CA PHE A 443 -20.60 10.42 -15.61
C PHE A 443 -21.86 10.41 -14.73
N MET A 444 -21.97 9.45 -13.79
CA MET A 444 -23.12 9.33 -12.89
C MET A 444 -22.88 9.92 -11.49
N ASP A 445 -21.63 10.17 -11.12
CA ASP A 445 -21.22 11.02 -9.98
C ASP A 445 -21.22 12.51 -10.39
#